data_AF-A0A924PU89-F1
#
_entry.id   AF-A0A924PU89-F1
#
_cell.length_a   1.000
_cell.length_b   1.000
_cell.length_c   1.000
_cell.angle_alpha   90.00
_cell.angle_beta   90.00
_cell.angle_gamma   90.00
#
_symmetry.space_group_name_H-M   'P 1'
#
loop_
_entity.id
_entity.type
_entity.pdbx_description
1 polymer ?
#
loop_
_entity_poly.entity_id
_entity_poly.type
_entity_poly.pdbx_seq_one_letter_code
_entity_poly.pdbx_strand_id
1 'polypeptide(L)'
;MPVISCVEGLRVLAQKPVPRMFCDYVDDGSWPKSTCRANSNYFQKITLGQRQAITMARHSTTTDMFGPPMRMAVARVPTRCLTPCRTTTRPRSWLWQGRPPE
;
A
#
# COMPACT_ATOMS: atom_id res chain seq x y z
N MET A 1 10.71 -12.83 -14.01
CA MET A 1 10.02 -11.94 -13.04
C MET A 1 11.07 -11.39 -12.09
N PRO A 2 11.11 -10.09 -11.78
CA PRO A 2 12.10 -9.54 -10.85
C PRO A 2 11.82 -10.06 -9.43
N VAL A 3 12.87 -10.46 -8.71
CA VAL A 3 12.78 -10.82 -7.30
C VAL A 3 12.60 -9.55 -6.49
N ILE A 4 11.51 -9.46 -5.72
CA ILE A 4 11.19 -8.31 -4.87
C ILE A 4 11.45 -8.72 -3.42
N SER A 5 12.43 -8.09 -2.78
CA SER A 5 12.82 -8.37 -1.40
C SER A 5 12.28 -7.37 -0.38
N CYS A 6 11.92 -6.15 -0.84
CA CYS A 6 11.46 -5.07 0.03
C CYS A 6 10.43 -4.18 -0.67
N VAL A 7 9.75 -3.34 0.12
CA VAL A 7 8.74 -2.39 -0.36
C VAL A 7 9.36 -1.35 -1.32
N GLU A 8 10.59 -0.90 -1.09
CA GLU A 8 11.27 0.01 -2.02
C GLU A 8 11.50 -0.63 -3.40
N GLY A 9 11.68 -1.95 -3.46
CA GLY A 9 11.73 -2.67 -4.73
C GLY A 9 10.44 -2.52 -5.54
N LEU A 10 9.27 -2.50 -4.88
CA LEU A 10 7.99 -2.25 -5.55
C LEU A 10 7.90 -0.82 -6.08
N ARG A 11 8.39 0.17 -5.31
CA ARG A 11 8.40 1.58 -5.72
C ARG A 11 9.26 1.80 -6.97
N VAL A 12 10.47 1.24 -7.01
CA VAL A 12 11.37 1.32 -8.16
C VAL A 12 10.78 0.63 -9.39
N LEU A 13 10.13 -0.52 -9.20
CA LEU A 13 9.44 -1.20 -10.30
C LEU A 13 8.27 -0.39 -10.85
N ALA A 14 7.53 0.32 -9.99
CA ALA A 14 6.41 1.16 -10.39
C ALA A 14 6.83 2.43 -11.16
N GLN A 15 8.02 2.98 -10.90
CA GLN A 15 8.54 4.14 -11.64
C GLN A 15 8.78 3.88 -13.14
N LYS A 16 8.91 2.61 -13.55
CA LYS A 16 9.15 2.25 -14.96
C LYS A 16 7.89 2.41 -15.84
N PRO A 17 6.74 1.81 -15.49
CA PRO A 17 5.53 1.91 -16.32
C PRO A 17 4.65 3.13 -16.02
N VAL A 18 4.83 3.81 -14.88
CA VAL A 18 3.95 4.90 -14.46
C VAL A 18 4.51 6.25 -14.92
N PRO A 19 3.71 7.13 -15.55
CA PRO A 19 4.15 8.48 -15.89
C PRO A 19 4.63 9.24 -14.64
N ARG A 20 5.72 9.99 -14.79
CA ARG A 20 6.40 10.68 -13.68
C ARG A 20 5.44 11.53 -12.83
N MET A 21 4.50 12.24 -13.47
CA MET A 21 3.48 13.04 -12.79
C MET A 21 2.70 12.28 -11.72
N PHE A 22 2.36 11.01 -11.95
CA PHE A 22 1.63 10.20 -10.96
C PHE A 22 2.54 9.70 -9.84
N CYS A 23 3.79 9.35 -10.15
CA CYS A 23 4.77 9.01 -9.12
C CYS A 23 5.05 10.21 -8.23
N ASP A 24 5.27 11.38 -8.83
CA ASP A 24 5.53 12.63 -8.11
C ASP A 24 4.34 12.98 -7.23
N TYR A 25 3.10 12.85 -7.72
CA TYR A 25 1.89 13.12 -6.92
C TYR A 25 1.75 12.21 -5.70
N VAL A 26 2.09 10.92 -5.82
CA VAL A 26 2.03 9.96 -4.71
C VAL A 26 3.14 10.18 -3.69
N ASP A 27 4.33 10.55 -4.17
CA ASP A 27 5.50 10.84 -3.32
C ASP A 27 5.46 12.29 -2.76
N ASP A 28 4.53 13.12 -3.23
CA ASP A 28 4.32 14.46 -2.70
C ASP A 28 3.47 14.42 -1.43
N GLY A 29 3.78 15.32 -0.51
CA GLY A 29 3.09 15.45 0.77
C GLY A 29 2.75 16.90 1.04
N SER A 30 2.31 17.22 2.25
CA SER A 30 2.18 18.62 2.66
C SER A 30 3.54 19.33 2.51
N TRP A 31 3.61 20.42 1.76
CA TRP A 31 4.82 21.26 1.71
C TRP A 31 5.20 21.72 3.13
N PRO A 32 6.45 21.60 3.61
CA PRO A 32 7.72 21.21 2.95
C PRO A 32 8.15 19.73 3.13
N LYS A 33 7.20 18.80 3.23
CA LYS A 33 7.37 17.35 3.52
C LYS A 33 7.98 17.03 4.88
N SER A 34 8.02 17.98 5.80
CA SER A 34 8.58 17.80 7.15
C SER A 34 7.87 16.69 7.92
N THR A 35 6.54 16.62 7.85
CA THR A 35 5.69 15.61 8.50
C THR A 35 5.94 14.20 7.96
N CYS A 36 6.07 14.06 6.63
CA CYS A 36 6.39 12.79 5.99
C CYS A 36 7.75 12.25 6.46
N ARG A 37 8.78 13.11 6.45
CA ARG A 37 10.11 12.73 6.95
C ARG A 37 10.12 12.42 8.44
N ALA A 38 9.37 13.18 9.24
CA ALA A 38 9.24 12.95 10.67
C ALA A 38 8.65 11.56 10.97
N ASN A 39 7.59 11.15 10.27
CA ASN A 39 6.99 9.82 10.43
C ASN A 39 8.01 8.69 10.23
N SER A 40 8.80 8.74 9.16
CA SER A 40 9.85 7.74 8.92
C SER A 40 10.91 7.75 10.02
N ASN A 41 11.32 8.94 10.46
CA ASN A 41 12.32 9.08 11.53
C ASN A 41 11.79 8.57 12.88
N TYR A 42 10.48 8.68 13.17
CA TYR A 42 9.91 8.17 14.41
C TYR A 42 10.05 6.65 14.51
N PHE A 43 9.77 5.92 13.43
CA PHE A 43 9.92 4.46 13.43
C PHE A 43 11.38 4.01 13.62
N GLN A 44 12.35 4.77 13.10
CA GLN A 44 13.77 4.46 13.28
C GLN A 44 14.26 4.61 14.73
N LYS A 45 13.57 5.46 15.52
CA LYS A 45 13.90 5.67 16.94
C LYS A 45 13.36 4.58 17.85
N ILE A 46 12.38 3.80 17.40
CA ILE A 46 11.78 2.72 18.19
C ILE A 46 12.74 1.53 18.15
N THR A 47 13.29 1.16 19.30
CA THR A 47 14.13 -0.02 19.46
C THR A 47 13.30 -1.22 19.91
N LEU A 48 13.54 -2.38 19.27
CA LEU A 48 12.90 -3.63 19.65
C LEU A 48 13.77 -4.35 20.67
N GLY A 49 13.23 -4.63 21.86
CA GLY A 49 13.87 -5.47 22.85
C GLY A 49 13.80 -6.94 22.42
N GLN A 50 14.88 -7.46 21.84
CA GLN A 50 14.95 -8.85 21.42
C GLN A 50 14.83 -9.77 22.63
N ARG A 51 13.83 -10.66 22.61
CA ARG A 51 13.68 -11.73 23.60
C ARG A 51 14.38 -12.98 23.11
N GLN A 52 15.23 -13.56 23.95
CA GLN A 52 15.98 -14.79 23.66
C GLN A 52 15.35 -16.00 24.36
N ALA A 53 15.68 -17.20 23.88
CA ALA A 53 15.24 -18.48 24.45
C ALA A 53 13.71 -18.69 24.55
N ILE A 54 12.93 -18.06 23.66
CA ILE A 54 11.48 -18.30 23.52
C ILE A 54 11.25 -19.34 22.43
N THR A 55 10.37 -20.32 22.70
CA THR A 55 9.98 -21.32 21.70
C THR A 55 9.15 -20.69 20.59
N MET A 56 9.60 -20.84 19.34
CA MET A 56 9.00 -20.19 18.16
C MET A 56 8.04 -21.09 17.36
N ALA A 57 7.77 -22.31 17.82
CA ALA A 57 7.09 -23.35 17.04
C ALA A 57 5.64 -23.03 16.62
N ARG A 58 4.98 -22.05 17.25
CA ARG A 58 3.56 -21.70 16.97
C ARG A 58 3.32 -20.19 16.86
N HIS A 59 4.21 -19.46 16.19
CA HIS A 59 3.90 -18.06 15.86
C HIS A 59 2.84 -17.99 14.76
N SER A 60 1.71 -17.37 15.07
CA SER A 60 0.71 -16.99 14.07
C SER A 60 0.66 -15.47 13.97
N THR A 61 0.47 -14.96 12.76
CA THR A 61 0.20 -13.53 12.50
C THR A 61 -1.30 -13.24 12.43
N THR A 62 -2.14 -14.26 12.61
CA THR A 62 -3.61 -14.11 12.60
C THR A 62 -4.07 -13.25 13.76
N THR A 63 -4.90 -12.26 13.46
CA THR A 63 -5.44 -11.32 14.44
C THR A 63 -6.89 -11.02 14.16
N ASP A 64 -7.71 -10.92 15.19
CA ASP A 64 -9.07 -10.41 15.08
C ASP A 64 -9.03 -8.88 15.15
N MET A 65 -9.53 -8.22 14.11
CA MET A 65 -9.63 -6.77 14.06
C MET A 65 -10.92 -6.42 13.32
N PHE A 66 -11.80 -5.64 13.96
CA PHE A 66 -13.17 -5.34 13.52
C PHE A 66 -14.13 -6.54 13.43
N GLY A 67 -13.85 -7.65 14.13
CA GLY A 67 -14.75 -8.80 14.25
C GLY A 67 -14.23 -10.09 13.59
N PRO A 68 -14.13 -10.16 12.25
CA PRO A 68 -13.67 -11.37 11.57
C PRO A 68 -12.15 -11.59 11.72
N PRO A 69 -11.69 -12.86 11.66
CA PRO A 69 -10.27 -13.17 11.72
C PRO A 69 -9.54 -12.70 10.45
N MET A 70 -8.47 -11.92 10.65
CA MET A 70 -7.57 -11.50 9.58
C MET A 70 -6.25 -12.26 9.63
N ARG A 71 -5.64 -12.49 8.46
CA ARG A 71 -4.37 -13.23 8.34
C ARG A 71 -3.18 -12.47 8.94
N MET A 72 -3.23 -11.14 8.91
CA MET A 72 -2.21 -10.25 9.45
C MET A 72 -2.87 -8.95 9.91
N ALA A 73 -2.28 -8.29 10.91
CA ALA A 73 -2.69 -6.97 11.39
C ALA A 73 -2.23 -5.84 10.44
N VAL A 74 -2.64 -5.91 9.17
CA VAL A 74 -2.37 -4.90 8.14
C VAL A 74 -3.65 -4.61 7.37
N ALA A 75 -3.99 -3.34 7.23
CA ALA A 75 -5.15 -2.89 6.47
C ALA A 75 -4.73 -1.98 5.32
N ARG A 76 -5.52 -2.00 4.24
CA ARG A 76 -5.37 -1.05 3.15
C ARG A 76 -5.99 0.28 3.56
N VAL A 77 -5.19 1.34 3.55
CA VAL A 77 -5.67 2.71 3.78
C VAL A 77 -6.51 3.14 2.57
N PRO A 78 -7.63 3.87 2.78
CA PRO A 78 -8.35 4.50 1.68
C PRO A 78 -7.40 5.39 0.88
N THR A 79 -7.22 5.03 -0.40
CA THR A 79 -6.30 5.72 -1.32
C THR A 79 -7.11 6.26 -2.47
N ARG A 80 -6.76 7.46 -2.94
CA ARG A 80 -7.42 8.05 -4.10
C ARG A 80 -7.18 7.16 -5.31
N CYS A 81 -8.22 6.96 -6.11
CA CYS A 81 -8.13 6.21 -7.35
C CYS A 81 -7.25 6.99 -8.35
N LEU A 82 -6.01 6.52 -8.54
CA LEU A 82 -5.08 7.04 -9.54
C LEU A 82 -5.07 6.17 -10.79
N THR A 83 -6.17 5.48 -11.11
CA THR A 83 -6.21 4.67 -12.32
C THR A 83 -5.94 5.59 -13.51
N PRO A 84 -4.78 5.47 -14.18
CA PRO A 84 -4.55 6.25 -15.38
C PRO A 84 -5.62 5.79 -16.35
N CYS A 85 -6.37 6.75 -16.88
CA CYS A 85 -7.42 6.50 -17.84
C CYS A 85 -6.83 5.64 -18.98
N ARG A 86 -7.07 4.32 -18.95
CA ARG A 86 -6.75 3.40 -20.05
C ARG A 86 -7.77 3.60 -21.17
N THR A 87 -8.03 4.85 -21.56
CA THR A 87 -8.75 5.18 -22.78
C THR A 87 -7.76 5.08 -23.92
N THR A 88 -7.62 3.88 -24.50
CA THR A 88 -7.42 3.73 -25.96
C THR A 88 -7.50 2.30 -26.51
N THR A 89 -7.62 1.23 -25.70
CA THR A 89 -7.73 -0.13 -26.28
C THR A 89 -8.56 -1.13 -25.46
N ARG A 90 -9.75 -0.77 -24.98
CA ARG A 90 -10.83 -1.75 -24.71
C ARG A 90 -12.20 -1.18 -25.07
N PRO A 91 -13.10 -1.99 -25.66
CA PRO A 91 -14.39 -1.53 -26.16
C PRO A 91 -15.28 -1.01 -25.01
N ARG A 92 -16.03 0.04 -25.33
CA ARG A 92 -17.06 0.73 -24.53
C ARG A 92 -18.19 -0.21 -24.08
N SER A 93 -17.97 -1.13 -23.15
CA SER A 93 -19.05 -1.91 -22.53
C SER A 93 -19.20 -1.71 -21.02
N TRP A 94 -18.34 -0.91 -20.39
CA TRP A 94 -18.35 -0.69 -18.93
C TRP A 94 -18.56 0.79 -18.55
N LEU A 95 -19.38 1.50 -19.32
CA LEU A 95 -19.99 2.75 -18.87
C LEU A 95 -21.35 2.39 -18.26
N TRP A 96 -21.43 2.44 -16.93
CA TRP A 96 -22.65 2.69 -16.18
C TRP A 96 -23.90 1.94 -16.68
N GLN A 97 -24.06 0.67 -16.28
CA GLN A 97 -25.41 0.12 -16.14
C GLN A 97 -25.96 0.64 -14.81
N GLY A 98 -26.67 1.76 -14.90
CA GLY A 98 -27.62 2.14 -13.86
C GLY A 98 -28.60 0.99 -13.64
N ARG A 99 -29.01 0.78 -12.39
CA ARG A 99 -30.19 -0.04 -12.10
C ARG A 99 -31.39 0.53 -12.88
N PRO A 100 -32.12 -0.27 -13.67
CA PRO A 100 -33.52 0.03 -13.96
C PRO A 100 -34.42 -0.52 -12.83
N PRO A 101 -35.68 -0.06 -12.76
CA PRO A 101 -36.50 -0.15 -11.56
C PRO A 101 -37.19 -1.51 -11.45
N GLU A 102 -37.17 -2.08 -10.24
CA GLU A 102 -38.24 -2.75 -9.49
C GLU A 102 -37.70 -3.17 -8.11
#